data_AF-W4RUJ1-F1
#
_entry.id   AF-W4RUJ1-F1
#
_cell.length_a   1.000
_cell.length_b   1.000
_cell.length_c   1.000
_cell.angle_alpha   90.00
_cell.angle_beta   90.00
_cell.angle_gamma   90.00
#
_symmetry.space_group_name_H-M   'P 1'
#
loop_
_entity.id
_entity.type
_entity.pdbx_description
1 polymer ?
#
loop_
_entity_poly.entity_id
_entity_poly.type
_entity_poly.pdbx_seq_one_letter_code
_entity_poly.pdbx_strand_id
1 'polypeptide(L)'
;MLNLNHFQSILKMDNTEFRCRKALDEISPVIKPLFERFVDKLDIQLNENVYIRSYDTTLSTTYHDARNPTYADKKKVSDIGRKYFVGLYTKVNEKEYNLITLELNGFSQLLLIHHEINFIPFWAWFKNEKIHSVLNSIPLEFDILTGWKEKEKIPREQFVKYIKDCIKPRRRPWFQIGMSLPLEGT
;
A
#
# COMPACT_ATOMS: atom_id res chain seq x y z
N MET A 1 9.03 -18.95 7.43
CA MET A 1 8.93 -17.77 8.29
C MET A 1 9.40 -16.58 7.45
N LEU A 2 8.81 -15.39 7.63
CA LEU A 2 9.17 -14.21 6.81
C LEU A 2 10.33 -13.48 7.46
N ASN A 3 11.47 -13.37 6.77
CA ASN A 3 12.60 -12.58 7.27
C ASN A 3 12.36 -11.09 7.02
N LEU A 4 11.55 -10.47 7.87
CA LEU A 4 11.13 -9.07 7.75
C LEU A 4 12.30 -8.09 7.92
N ASN A 5 13.26 -8.42 8.79
CA ASN A 5 14.50 -7.66 8.94
C ASN A 5 15.29 -7.60 7.63
N HIS A 6 15.41 -8.72 6.94
CA HIS A 6 16.07 -8.80 5.64
C HIS A 6 15.34 -7.97 4.57
N PHE A 7 14.02 -8.11 4.47
CA PHE A 7 13.22 -7.30 3.56
C PHE A 7 13.37 -5.81 3.84
N GLN A 8 13.38 -5.42 5.10
CA GLN A 8 13.59 -4.04 5.50
C GLN A 8 14.97 -3.53 5.05
N SER A 9 16.01 -4.34 5.16
CA SER A 9 17.36 -3.99 4.69
C SER A 9 17.40 -3.73 3.18
N ILE A 10 16.69 -4.54 2.39
CA ILE A 10 16.55 -4.36 0.94
C ILE A 10 15.84 -3.04 0.65
N LEU A 11 14.69 -2.79 1.29
CA LEU A 11 13.89 -1.58 1.05
C LEU A 11 14.61 -0.28 1.47
N LYS A 12 15.60 -0.37 2.37
CA LYS A 12 16.41 0.77 2.81
C LYS A 12 17.62 1.08 1.91
N MET A 13 18.06 0.15 1.05
CA MET A 13 19.20 0.35 0.13
C MET A 13 19.07 1.66 -0.65
N ASP A 14 20.13 2.46 -0.79
CA ASP A 14 20.04 3.76 -1.46
C ASP A 14 19.99 3.67 -2.98
N ASN A 15 20.79 2.76 -3.55
CA ASN A 15 20.85 2.57 -5.00
C ASN A 15 19.54 1.94 -5.51
N THR A 16 18.84 2.69 -6.37
CA THR A 16 17.53 2.28 -6.90
C THR A 16 17.60 1.02 -7.75
N GLU A 17 18.63 0.87 -8.58
CA GLU A 17 18.79 -0.30 -9.45
C GLU A 17 18.92 -1.56 -8.61
N PHE A 18 19.89 -1.58 -7.67
CA PHE A 18 20.12 -2.72 -6.79
C PHE A 18 18.90 -3.01 -5.92
N ARG A 19 18.27 -1.97 -5.36
CA ARG A 19 17.06 -2.12 -4.55
C ARG A 19 15.91 -2.75 -5.33
N CYS A 20 15.61 -2.26 -6.54
CA CYS A 20 14.54 -2.81 -7.38
C CYS A 20 14.83 -4.27 -7.76
N ARG A 21 16.07 -4.56 -8.14
CA ARG A 21 16.51 -5.92 -8.48
C ARG A 21 16.35 -6.87 -7.28
N LYS A 22 16.84 -6.47 -6.11
CA LYS A 22 16.76 -7.27 -4.88
C LYS A 22 15.32 -7.48 -4.42
N ALA A 23 14.46 -6.47 -4.54
CA ALA A 23 13.03 -6.63 -4.24
C ALA A 23 12.36 -7.65 -5.18
N LEU A 24 12.69 -7.64 -6.48
CA LEU A 24 12.19 -8.62 -7.45
C LEU A 24 12.72 -10.04 -7.20
N ASP A 25 13.99 -10.18 -6.82
CA ASP A 25 14.63 -11.47 -6.64
C ASP A 25 14.33 -12.11 -5.27
N GLU A 26 14.05 -11.30 -4.23
CA GLU A 26 14.04 -11.79 -2.84
C GLU A 26 12.73 -11.48 -2.08
N ILE A 27 12.03 -10.39 -2.41
CA ILE A 27 10.75 -10.04 -1.75
C ILE A 27 9.57 -10.63 -2.54
N SER A 28 9.49 -10.34 -3.84
CA SER A 28 8.38 -10.76 -4.70
C SER A 28 8.11 -12.28 -4.66
N PRO A 29 9.14 -13.16 -4.78
CA PRO A 29 8.91 -14.62 -4.81
C PRO A 29 8.39 -15.18 -3.49
N VAL A 30 8.49 -14.43 -2.39
CA VAL A 30 7.96 -14.83 -1.09
C VAL A 30 6.56 -14.25 -0.87
N ILE A 31 6.39 -12.95 -1.13
CA ILE A 31 5.18 -12.21 -0.81
C ILE A 31 4.04 -12.49 -1.78
N LYS A 32 4.33 -12.58 -3.09
CA LYS A 32 3.29 -12.80 -4.10
C LYS A 32 2.61 -14.18 -3.94
N PRO A 33 3.35 -15.31 -3.84
CA PRO A 33 2.71 -16.61 -3.60
C PRO A 33 2.02 -16.71 -2.23
N LEU A 34 2.50 -15.99 -1.22
CA LEU A 34 1.81 -15.90 0.07
C LEU A 34 0.43 -15.26 -0.07
N PHE A 35 0.35 -14.17 -0.83
CA PHE A 35 -0.89 -13.45 -1.06
C PHE A 35 -1.84 -14.24 -1.98
N GLU A 36 -1.33 -14.89 -3.02
CA GLU A 36 -2.10 -15.79 -3.88
C GLU A 36 -2.77 -16.90 -3.06
N ARG A 37 -2.01 -17.59 -2.19
CA ARG A 37 -2.58 -18.60 -1.27
C ARG A 37 -3.63 -18.03 -0.31
N PHE A 38 -3.47 -16.77 0.10
CA PHE A 38 -4.48 -16.10 0.93
C PHE A 38 -5.78 -15.89 0.15
N VAL A 39 -5.69 -15.41 -1.09
CA VAL A 39 -6.86 -15.23 -1.97
C VAL A 39 -7.53 -16.57 -2.28
N ASP A 40 -6.76 -17.62 -2.58
CA ASP A 40 -7.28 -18.97 -2.83
C ASP A 40 -8.05 -19.52 -1.61
N LYS A 41 -7.54 -19.27 -0.40
CA LYS A 41 -8.21 -19.68 0.86
C LYS A 41 -9.53 -18.96 1.11
N LEU A 42 -9.73 -17.79 0.51
CA LEU A 42 -11.00 -17.05 0.58
C LEU A 42 -12.00 -17.49 -0.49
N ASP A 43 -11.66 -18.50 -1.30
CA ASP A 43 -12.49 -19.00 -2.40
C ASP A 43 -12.87 -17.90 -3.41
N ILE A 44 -11.97 -16.93 -3.61
CA ILE A 44 -12.15 -15.84 -4.56
C ILE A 44 -11.68 -16.29 -5.94
N GLN A 45 -12.61 -16.38 -6.89
CA GLN A 45 -12.30 -16.71 -8.27
C GLN A 45 -11.70 -15.51 -9.03
N LEU A 46 -10.41 -15.63 -9.38
CA LEU A 46 -9.74 -14.64 -10.21
C LEU A 46 -10.25 -14.70 -11.66
N ASN A 47 -10.45 -13.53 -12.26
CA ASN A 47 -10.87 -13.33 -13.64
C ASN A 47 -10.47 -11.93 -14.13
N GLU A 48 -10.92 -11.52 -15.31
CA GLU A 48 -10.63 -10.20 -15.89
C GLU A 48 -11.11 -9.00 -15.03
N ASN A 49 -12.12 -9.22 -14.19
CA ASN A 49 -12.71 -8.20 -13.31
C ASN A 49 -12.28 -8.35 -11.85
N VAL A 50 -11.59 -9.43 -11.47
CA VAL A 50 -11.07 -9.65 -10.11
C VAL A 50 -9.68 -10.27 -10.24
N TYR A 51 -8.63 -9.53 -9.95
CA TYR A 51 -7.26 -9.95 -10.23
C TYR A 51 -6.28 -9.46 -9.18
N ILE A 52 -5.15 -10.16 -9.08
CA ILE A 52 -4.04 -9.79 -8.23
C ILE A 52 -3.08 -8.90 -9.03
N ARG A 53 -2.64 -7.81 -8.41
CA ARG A 53 -1.61 -6.92 -8.96
C ARG A 53 -0.50 -6.75 -7.94
N SER A 54 0.74 -6.80 -8.41
CA SER A 54 1.93 -6.55 -7.61
C SER A 54 2.69 -5.31 -8.11
N TYR A 55 3.61 -4.83 -7.28
CA TYR A 55 4.50 -3.73 -7.64
C TYR A 55 5.62 -4.15 -8.63
N ASP A 56 5.70 -5.44 -8.99
CA ASP A 56 6.77 -6.02 -9.81
C ASP A 56 6.95 -5.31 -11.16
N THR A 57 5.86 -4.91 -11.82
CA THR A 57 5.92 -4.23 -13.12
C THR A 57 6.65 -2.88 -13.00
N THR A 58 6.33 -2.12 -11.94
CA THR A 58 6.98 -0.83 -11.67
C THR A 58 8.46 -1.01 -11.34
N LEU A 59 8.79 -2.02 -10.52
CA LEU A 59 10.17 -2.33 -10.16
C LEU A 59 10.99 -2.76 -11.37
N SER A 60 10.44 -3.61 -12.23
CA SER A 60 11.10 -4.12 -13.43
C SER A 60 11.38 -2.99 -14.41
N THR A 61 10.37 -2.14 -14.67
CA THR A 61 10.52 -0.96 -15.54
C THR A 61 11.60 -0.03 -15.00
N THR A 62 11.54 0.27 -13.70
CA THR A 62 12.50 1.18 -13.05
C THR A 62 13.93 0.62 -13.04
N TYR A 63 14.08 -0.70 -12.86
CA TYR A 63 15.37 -1.36 -12.96
C TYR A 63 16.00 -1.19 -14.34
N HIS A 64 15.23 -1.41 -15.41
CA HIS A 64 15.71 -1.21 -16.78
C HIS A 64 16.02 0.27 -17.07
N ASP A 65 15.17 1.19 -16.62
CA ASP A 65 15.38 2.64 -16.78
C ASP A 65 16.63 3.14 -16.04
N ALA A 66 16.91 2.63 -14.84
CA ALA A 66 18.07 3.04 -14.04
C ALA A 66 19.41 2.64 -14.70
N ARG A 67 19.39 1.61 -15.55
CA ARG A 67 20.55 1.14 -16.34
C ARG A 67 20.73 1.91 -17.65
N ASN A 68 19.74 2.70 -18.07
CA ASN A 68 19.80 3.46 -19.30
C ASN A 68 20.64 4.74 -19.08
N PRO A 69 21.74 4.95 -19.85
CA PRO A 69 22.58 6.15 -19.73
C PRO A 69 21.81 7.47 -19.82
N THR A 70 20.69 7.50 -20.55
CA THR A 70 19.84 8.70 -20.72
C THR A 70 19.08 9.10 -19.45
N TYR A 71 18.79 8.15 -18.54
CA TYR A 71 17.97 8.37 -17.34
C TYR A 71 18.71 8.09 -16.03
N ALA A 72 19.92 7.54 -16.11
CA ALA A 72 20.69 7.00 -14.99
C ALA A 72 20.85 8.00 -13.84
N ASP A 73 21.20 9.26 -14.10
CA ASP A 73 21.52 10.20 -13.02
C ASP A 73 20.31 10.63 -12.19
N LYS A 74 19.11 10.72 -12.78
CA LYS A 74 17.88 11.01 -12.02
C LYS A 74 17.29 9.78 -11.33
N LYS A 75 17.62 8.58 -11.82
CA LYS A 75 17.02 7.32 -11.34
C LYS A 75 17.91 6.53 -10.38
N LYS A 76 19.22 6.80 -10.29
CA LYS A 76 20.14 6.15 -9.35
C LYS A 76 19.69 6.28 -7.88
N VAL A 77 19.12 7.41 -7.49
CA VAL A 77 18.73 7.72 -6.09
C VAL A 77 17.25 8.14 -6.00
N SER A 78 16.36 7.39 -6.64
CA SER A 78 14.92 7.57 -6.48
C SER A 78 14.40 6.88 -5.21
N ASP A 79 13.12 7.09 -4.91
CA ASP A 79 12.39 6.40 -3.83
C ASP A 79 11.72 5.09 -4.27
N ILE A 80 11.79 4.76 -5.56
CA ILE A 80 11.10 3.58 -6.11
C ILE A 80 11.74 2.30 -5.56
N GLY A 81 10.92 1.36 -5.11
CA GLY A 81 11.40 0.13 -4.47
C GLY A 81 11.74 0.27 -2.99
N ARG A 82 11.51 1.44 -2.37
CA ARG A 82 11.50 1.57 -0.89
C ARG A 82 10.21 1.02 -0.25
N LYS A 83 9.26 0.58 -1.07
CA LYS A 83 8.10 -0.22 -0.67
C LYS A 83 7.86 -1.35 -1.66
N TYR A 84 7.24 -2.42 -1.19
CA TYR A 84 6.72 -3.51 -2.02
C TYR A 84 5.26 -3.75 -1.66
N PHE A 85 4.41 -4.04 -2.64
CA PHE A 85 3.03 -4.44 -2.35
C PHE A 85 2.51 -5.46 -3.36
N VAL A 86 1.54 -6.23 -2.88
CA VAL A 86 0.65 -7.08 -3.67
C VAL A 86 -0.76 -6.86 -3.17
N GLY A 87 -1.72 -6.75 -4.08
CA GLY A 87 -3.10 -6.48 -3.73
C GLY A 87 -4.09 -7.17 -4.64
N LEU A 88 -5.29 -7.40 -4.12
CA LEU A 88 -6.45 -7.86 -4.85
C LEU A 88 -7.24 -6.64 -5.30
N TYR A 89 -7.62 -6.62 -6.56
CA TYR A 89 -8.36 -5.53 -7.18
C TYR A 89 -9.59 -6.07 -7.89
N THR A 90 -10.61 -5.23 -7.97
CA THR A 90 -11.76 -5.48 -8.84
C THR A 90 -11.96 -4.35 -9.83
N LYS A 91 -12.46 -4.67 -11.01
CA LYS A 91 -12.82 -3.72 -12.05
C LYS A 91 -14.34 -3.64 -12.16
N VAL A 92 -14.88 -2.44 -11.97
CA VAL A 92 -16.31 -2.14 -12.12
C VAL A 92 -16.44 -0.91 -13.00
N ASN A 93 -17.18 -1.02 -14.12
CA ASN A 93 -17.34 0.06 -15.09
C ASN A 93 -16.00 0.69 -15.51
N GLU A 94 -15.04 -0.17 -15.88
CA GLU A 94 -13.67 0.18 -16.27
C GLU A 94 -12.80 0.82 -15.18
N LYS A 95 -13.32 1.02 -13.97
CA LYS A 95 -12.56 1.56 -12.84
C LYS A 95 -12.05 0.44 -11.96
N GLU A 96 -10.77 0.53 -11.61
CA GLU A 96 -10.13 -0.37 -10.66
C GLU A 96 -10.42 0.10 -9.23
N TYR A 97 -10.77 -0.85 -8.36
CA TYR A 97 -10.97 -0.67 -6.93
C TYR A 97 -10.07 -1.63 -6.19
N ASN A 98 -9.33 -1.11 -5.21
CA ASN A 98 -8.59 -1.96 -4.29
C ASN A 98 -9.58 -2.72 -3.40
N LEU A 99 -9.34 -4.02 -3.18
CA LEU A 99 -10.10 -4.81 -2.22
C LEU A 99 -9.29 -5.02 -0.94
N ILE A 100 -8.05 -5.48 -1.08
CA ILE A 100 -7.11 -5.66 0.02
C ILE A 100 -5.68 -5.64 -0.51
N THR A 101 -4.75 -5.11 0.28
CA THR A 101 -3.34 -4.95 -0.03
C THR A 101 -2.49 -5.46 1.11
N LEU A 102 -1.47 -6.23 0.77
CA LEU A 102 -0.33 -6.51 1.63
C LEU A 102 0.83 -5.60 1.19
N GLU A 103 1.24 -4.68 2.05
CA GLU A 103 2.29 -3.68 1.78
C GLU A 103 3.44 -3.82 2.80
N LEU A 104 4.67 -3.93 2.28
CA LEU A 104 5.91 -3.77 3.05
C LEU A 104 6.41 -2.35 2.81
N ASN A 105 6.31 -1.48 3.80
CA ASN A 105 6.69 -0.07 3.71
C ASN A 105 8.01 0.18 4.42
N GLY A 106 9.09 0.39 3.66
CA GLY A 106 10.43 0.65 4.20
C GLY A 106 10.62 2.06 4.76
N PHE A 107 9.75 3.03 4.44
CA PHE A 107 9.80 4.38 4.99
C PHE A 107 9.32 4.40 6.45
N SER A 108 8.11 3.89 6.67
CA SER A 108 7.51 3.83 8.00
C SER A 108 7.88 2.58 8.78
N GLN A 109 8.61 1.64 8.16
CA GLN A 109 9.00 0.38 8.78
C GLN A 109 7.79 -0.45 9.21
N LEU A 110 6.76 -0.48 8.36
CA LEU A 110 5.49 -1.15 8.63
C LEU A 110 5.21 -2.25 7.61
N LEU A 111 4.70 -3.36 8.11
CA LEU A 111 3.95 -4.34 7.35
C LEU A 111 2.45 -4.00 7.51
N LEU A 112 1.76 -3.79 6.40
CA LEU A 112 0.37 -3.35 6.39
C LEU A 112 -0.50 -4.37 5.65
N ILE A 113 -1.65 -4.69 6.24
CA ILE A 113 -2.73 -5.41 5.57
C ILE A 113 -3.93 -4.47 5.57
N HIS A 114 -4.25 -3.87 4.42
CA HIS A 114 -5.17 -2.75 4.37
C HIS A 114 -6.03 -2.69 3.12
N HIS A 115 -7.15 -2.01 3.22
CA HIS A 115 -7.95 -1.56 2.10
C HIS A 115 -7.71 -0.06 1.85
N GLU A 116 -7.58 0.32 0.59
CA GLU A 116 -7.45 1.72 0.19
C GLU A 116 -8.80 2.35 -0.18
N ILE A 117 -9.16 3.42 0.52
CA ILE A 117 -10.37 4.20 0.23
C ILE A 117 -10.00 5.67 -0.04
N ASN A 118 -10.60 6.25 -1.06
CA ASN A 118 -10.37 7.65 -1.38
C ASN A 118 -11.13 8.60 -0.42
N PHE A 119 -10.85 9.89 -0.50
CA PHE A 119 -11.45 10.89 0.39
C PHE A 119 -12.98 11.02 0.25
N ILE A 120 -13.53 10.79 -0.93
CA ILE A 120 -14.90 11.18 -1.27
C ILE A 120 -15.97 10.45 -0.44
N PRO A 121 -15.92 9.12 -0.23
CA PRO A 121 -16.81 8.38 0.67
C PRO A 121 -16.81 8.95 2.09
N PHE A 122 -15.63 9.21 2.67
CA PHE A 122 -15.55 9.79 4.01
C PHE A 122 -16.16 11.18 4.10
N TRP A 123 -15.93 12.01 3.09
CA TRP A 123 -16.59 13.31 3.00
C TRP A 123 -18.10 13.18 2.85
N ALA A 124 -18.59 12.23 2.05
CA ALA A 124 -20.01 11.96 1.89
C ALA A 124 -20.65 11.47 3.19
N TRP A 125 -20.02 10.54 3.92
CA TRP A 125 -20.50 10.10 5.23
C TRP A 125 -20.48 11.22 6.26
N PHE A 126 -19.47 12.09 6.22
CA PHE A 126 -19.44 13.29 7.06
C PHE A 126 -20.62 14.23 6.73
N LYS A 127 -20.85 14.51 5.45
CA LYS A 127 -21.94 15.39 4.99
C LYS A 127 -23.34 14.86 5.29
N ASN A 128 -23.50 13.54 5.33
CA ASN A 128 -24.77 12.88 5.62
C ASN A 128 -24.90 12.41 7.08
N GLU A 129 -24.05 12.90 7.99
CA GLU A 129 -24.09 12.56 9.43
C GLU A 129 -23.91 11.06 9.74
N LYS A 130 -23.34 10.28 8.80
CA LYS A 130 -23.09 8.84 8.92
C LYS A 130 -21.67 8.49 9.37
N ILE A 131 -20.76 9.47 9.42
CA ILE A 131 -19.34 9.21 9.67
C ILE A 131 -19.06 8.49 10.99
N HIS A 132 -19.80 8.80 12.06
CA HIS A 132 -19.61 8.13 13.35
C HIS A 132 -20.02 6.66 13.30
N SER A 133 -21.12 6.33 12.63
CA SER A 133 -21.53 4.94 12.41
C SER A 133 -20.48 4.17 11.61
N VAL A 134 -19.91 4.79 10.57
CA VAL A 134 -18.83 4.18 9.78
C VAL A 134 -17.59 3.96 10.64
N LEU A 135 -17.13 4.96 11.39
CA LEU A 135 -15.97 4.83 12.26
C LEU A 135 -16.16 3.74 13.34
N ASN A 136 -17.38 3.61 13.88
CA ASN A 136 -17.70 2.57 14.86
C ASN A 136 -17.76 1.17 14.23
N SER A 137 -17.98 1.06 12.92
CA SER A 137 -17.98 -0.22 12.21
C SER A 137 -16.58 -0.76 11.91
N ILE A 138 -15.55 0.11 11.95
CA ILE A 138 -14.16 -0.31 11.74
C ILE A 138 -13.66 -0.98 13.04
N PRO A 139 -13.14 -2.24 13.00
CA PRO A 139 -12.62 -2.93 14.18
C PRO A 139 -11.57 -2.12 14.93
N LEU A 140 -11.55 -2.14 16.27
CA LEU A 140 -10.69 -1.25 17.08
C LEU A 140 -9.19 -1.50 16.87
N GLU A 141 -8.84 -2.74 16.53
CA GLU A 141 -7.49 -3.18 16.17
C GLU A 141 -7.01 -2.64 14.82
N PHE A 142 -7.91 -2.07 14.00
CA PHE A 142 -7.53 -1.46 12.73
C PHE A 142 -7.18 0.01 12.90
N ASP A 143 -6.06 0.36 12.26
CA ASP A 143 -5.59 1.71 12.10
C ASP A 143 -6.26 2.37 10.89
N ILE A 144 -6.38 3.70 10.98
CA ILE A 144 -6.70 4.55 9.85
C ILE A 144 -5.45 5.36 9.53
N LEU A 145 -4.80 5.06 8.42
CA LEU A 145 -3.58 5.72 7.98
C LEU A 145 -3.85 6.59 6.75
N THR A 146 -2.96 7.54 6.51
CA THR A 146 -2.88 8.35 5.29
C THR A 146 -1.42 8.47 4.86
N GLY A 147 -1.19 8.96 3.64
CA GLY A 147 0.16 9.20 3.10
C GLY A 147 0.66 8.11 2.14
N TRP A 148 1.43 8.56 1.15
CA TRP A 148 1.90 7.69 0.06
C TRP A 148 3.23 7.00 0.34
N LYS A 149 4.17 7.72 0.98
CA LYS A 149 5.51 7.24 1.33
C LYS A 149 5.51 6.86 2.81
N GLU A 150 5.56 7.88 3.66
CA GLU A 150 5.39 7.76 5.10
C GLU A 150 3.91 7.68 5.41
N LYS A 151 3.56 6.75 6.29
CA LYS A 151 2.23 6.53 6.80
C LYS A 151 2.04 7.34 8.07
N GLU A 152 1.02 8.17 8.08
CA GLU A 152 0.57 8.91 9.24
C GLU A 152 -0.69 8.25 9.79
N LYS A 153 -0.66 7.86 11.07
CA LYS A 153 -1.82 7.32 11.76
C LYS A 153 -2.73 8.46 12.20
N ILE A 154 -4.00 8.39 11.83
CA ILE A 154 -5.03 9.35 12.23
C ILE A 154 -5.83 8.71 13.37
N PRO A 155 -5.77 9.28 14.60
CA PRO A 155 -6.58 8.79 15.70
C PRO A 155 -8.07 8.91 15.39
N ARG A 156 -8.88 7.94 15.80
CA ARG A 156 -10.30 7.84 15.46
C ARG A 156 -11.09 9.06 15.94
N GLU A 157 -10.81 9.50 17.15
CA GLU A 157 -11.39 10.68 17.78
C GLU A 157 -11.05 11.98 17.04
N GLN A 158 -9.95 11.98 16.28
CA GLN A 158 -9.52 13.12 15.46
C GLN A 158 -9.97 13.02 14.00
N PHE A 159 -10.46 11.85 13.57
CA PHE A 159 -10.72 11.58 12.16
C PHE A 159 -11.78 12.50 11.55
N VAL A 160 -12.87 12.77 12.28
CA VAL A 160 -13.92 13.70 11.81
C VAL A 160 -13.36 15.11 11.60
N LYS A 161 -12.50 15.57 12.52
CA LYS A 161 -11.82 16.86 12.40
C LYS A 161 -10.88 16.84 11.18
N TYR A 162 -10.10 15.79 11.00
CA TYR A 162 -9.21 15.60 9.85
C TYR A 162 -9.96 15.72 8.52
N ILE A 163 -11.12 15.07 8.39
CA ILE A 163 -11.95 15.18 7.18
C ILE A 163 -12.39 16.63 6.93
N LYS A 164 -12.88 17.34 7.97
CA LYS A 164 -13.26 18.77 7.87
C LYS A 164 -12.07 19.62 7.39
N ASP A 165 -10.90 19.39 7.96
CA ASP A 165 -9.66 20.13 7.70
C ASP A 165 -9.07 19.83 6.30
N CYS A 166 -9.58 18.82 5.59
CA CYS A 166 -9.25 18.54 4.20
C CYS A 166 -10.16 19.27 3.19
N ILE A 167 -11.33 19.76 3.60
CA ILE A 167 -12.32 20.37 2.68
C ILE A 167 -11.83 21.70 2.11
N LYS A 168 -11.53 22.68 2.99
CA LYS A 168 -11.11 24.04 2.60
C LYS A 168 -9.82 24.06 1.77
N PRO A 169 -8.73 23.36 2.16
CA PRO A 169 -7.52 23.31 1.33
C PRO A 169 -7.66 22.38 0.12
N ARG A 170 -8.86 21.82 -0.12
CA ARG A 170 -9.14 20.85 -1.19
C ARG A 170 -8.18 19.66 -1.22
N ARG A 171 -7.67 19.25 -0.05
CA ARG A 171 -6.87 18.04 0.10
C ARG A 171 -7.78 16.82 -0.07
N ARG A 172 -7.35 15.86 -0.88
CA ARG A 172 -8.10 14.63 -1.19
C ARG A 172 -7.19 13.41 -0.96
N PRO A 173 -6.80 13.15 0.31
CA PRO A 173 -5.92 12.03 0.62
C PRO A 173 -6.59 10.68 0.32
N TRP A 174 -5.75 9.68 0.14
CA TRP A 174 -6.15 8.28 0.21
C TRP A 174 -5.94 7.80 1.63
N PHE A 175 -6.87 6.97 2.12
CA PHE A 175 -6.79 6.37 3.43
C PHE A 175 -6.53 4.87 3.28
N GLN A 176 -5.66 4.35 4.14
CA GLN A 176 -5.46 2.92 4.32
C GLN A 176 -6.13 2.52 5.64
N ILE A 177 -7.06 1.56 5.58
CA ILE A 177 -7.76 1.05 6.76
C ILE A 177 -7.42 -0.42 6.91
N GLY A 178 -6.83 -0.79 8.06
CA GLY A 178 -6.42 -2.16 8.28
C GLY A 178 -5.42 -2.34 9.42
N MET A 179 -4.71 -3.46 9.41
CA MET A 179 -3.72 -3.79 10.43
C MET A 179 -2.35 -3.22 10.07
N SER A 180 -1.66 -2.70 11.08
CA SER A 180 -0.25 -2.29 10.98
C SER A 180 0.59 -3.10 11.94
N LEU A 181 1.65 -3.72 11.43
CA LEU A 181 2.63 -4.47 12.20
C LEU A 181 4.02 -3.88 11.95
N PRO A 182 4.94 -3.98 12.92
CA PRO A 182 6.34 -3.68 12.67
C PRO A 182 6.91 -4.49 11.51
N LEU A 183 7.67 -3.86 10.61
CA LEU A 183 8.45 -4.54 9.57
C LEU A 183 9.79 -5.03 10.14
N GLU A 184 9.72 -5.86 11.17
CA GLU A 184 10.87 -6.45 11.86
C GLU A 184 10.53 -7.86 12.35
N GLY A 185 11.56 -8.71 12.48
CA GLY A 185 11.41 -10.12 12.86
C GLY A 185 11.97 -11.10 11.83
N THR A 186 11.88 -12.40 12.16
CA THR A 186 12.50 -13.53 11.44
C THR A 186 11.50 -14.61 11.10
#